data_AF-A0A5W0PV27-F1
#
_entry.id   AF-A0A5W0PV27-F1
#
_cell.length_a   1.000
_cell.length_b   1.000
_cell.length_c   1.000
_cell.angle_alpha   90.00
_cell.angle_beta   90.00
_cell.angle_gamma   90.00
#
_symmetry.space_group_name_H-M   'P 1'
#
loop_
_entity.id
_entity.type
_entity.pdbx_description
1 polymer ?
#
loop_
_entity_poly.entity_id
_entity_poly.type
_entity_poly.pdbx_seq_one_letter_code
_entity_poly.pdbx_strand_id
1 'polypeptide(L)'
;MKYRMVAPGLRAPHGTPPQCCQKALRQVRRFRQGARNYTRLDEKGCGYYKIDLGPFWRLLSRNEGRTWLLLSHERYNSAIRK
;
A
#
# COMPACT_ATOMS: atom_id res chain seq x y z
N MET A 1 1.44 9.83 14.20
CA MET A 1 0.99 8.40 14.24
C MET A 1 2.14 7.50 13.80
N LYS A 2 2.54 6.53 14.64
CA LYS A 2 3.64 5.61 14.33
C LYS A 2 3.14 4.50 13.40
N TYR A 3 3.85 4.25 12.31
CA TYR A 3 3.62 3.08 11.45
C TYR A 3 4.58 1.99 11.89
N ARG A 4 4.08 0.77 12.05
CA ARG A 4 4.91 -0.40 12.32
C ARG A 4 5.47 -0.92 10.99
N MET A 5 6.74 -1.30 11.01
CA MET A 5 7.33 -2.05 9.91
C MET A 5 6.82 -3.49 9.96
N VAL A 6 6.06 -3.90 8.95
CA VAL A 6 5.55 -5.27 8.82
C VAL A 6 6.58 -6.14 8.11
N ALA A 7 7.24 -5.57 7.11
CA ALA A 7 8.32 -6.22 6.36
C ALA A 7 9.25 -5.16 5.75
N PRO A 8 10.43 -5.54 5.21
CA PRO A 8 11.31 -4.62 4.51
C PRO A 8 10.60 -3.94 3.32
N GLY A 9 10.35 -2.64 3.46
CA GLY A 9 9.60 -1.86 2.48
C GLY A 9 8.07 -1.99 2.58
N LEU A 10 7.52 -2.57 3.64
CA LEU A 10 6.08 -2.57 3.94
C LEU A 10 5.81 -2.03 5.35
N ARG A 11 5.09 -0.91 5.42
CA ARG A 11 4.68 -0.28 6.68
C ARG A 11 3.16 -0.38 6.84
N ALA A 12 2.68 -0.68 8.04
CA ALA A 12 1.25 -0.71 8.36
C ALA A 12 0.98 -0.01 9.70
N PRO A 13 -0.22 0.54 9.91
CA PRO A 13 -0.59 1.09 11.20
C PRO A 13 -0.75 0.00 12.26
N HIS A 14 -0.58 0.38 13.53
CA HIS A 14 -0.58 -0.56 14.66
C HIS A 14 -1.91 -1.33 14.85
N GLY A 15 -3.02 -0.87 14.26
CA GLY A 15 -4.33 -1.53 14.32
C GLY A 15 -4.65 -2.45 13.14
N THR A 16 -3.69 -2.73 12.25
CA THR A 16 -3.96 -3.58 11.09
C THR A 16 -4.01 -5.06 11.48
N PRO A 17 -5.06 -5.80 11.09
CA PRO A 17 -5.12 -7.24 11.31
C PRO A 17 -3.94 -7.98 10.63
N PRO A 18 -3.39 -9.02 11.26
CA PRO A 18 -2.26 -9.77 10.72
C PRO A 18 -2.58 -10.40 9.35
N GLN A 19 -3.84 -10.77 9.10
CA GLN A 19 -4.30 -11.29 7.81
C GLN A 19 -4.14 -10.25 6.68
N CYS A 20 -4.40 -8.98 6.96
CA CYS A 20 -4.21 -7.88 6.01
C CYS A 20 -2.72 -7.66 5.74
N CYS A 21 -1.88 -7.73 6.77
CA CYS A 21 -0.42 -7.67 6.65
C CYS A 21 0.14 -8.79 5.76
N GLN A 22 -0.33 -10.02 5.94
CA GLN A 22 0.06 -11.15 5.10
C GLN A 22 -0.43 -11.01 3.66
N LYS A 23 -1.68 -10.58 3.44
CA LYS A 23 -2.20 -10.28 2.10
C LYS A 23 -1.37 -9.19 1.41
N ALA A 24 -1.03 -8.13 2.15
CA ALA A 24 -0.18 -7.05 1.67
C ALA A 24 1.18 -7.57 1.19
N LEU A 25 1.85 -8.34 2.03
CA LEU A 25 3.13 -8.98 1.72
C LEU A 25 3.05 -9.83 0.44
N ARG A 26 2.00 -10.64 0.28
CA ARG A 26 1.80 -11.46 -0.92
C ARG A 26 1.64 -10.60 -2.17
N GLN A 27 0.86 -9.53 -2.11
CA GLN A 27 0.69 -8.64 -3.26
C GLN A 27 1.97 -7.88 -3.60
N VAL A 28 2.71 -7.39 -2.60
CA VAL A 28 4.00 -6.71 -2.83
C VAL A 28 5.02 -7.67 -3.44
N ARG A 29 5.05 -8.94 -3.01
CA ARG A 29 5.89 -9.97 -3.63
C ARG A 29 5.52 -10.19 -5.10
N ARG A 30 4.24 -10.33 -5.40
CA ARG A 30 3.74 -10.45 -6.79
C ARG A 30 4.13 -9.24 -7.64
N PHE A 31 3.97 -8.03 -7.12
CA PHE A 31 4.40 -6.80 -7.79
C PHE A 31 5.90 -6.85 -8.12
N ARG A 32 6.75 -7.23 -7.16
CA ARG A 32 8.20 -7.37 -7.37
C ARG A 32 8.58 -8.46 -8.38
N GLN A 33 7.72 -9.46 -8.55
CA GLN A 33 7.85 -10.50 -9.58
C GLN A 33 7.38 -10.02 -10.96
N GLY A 34 6.93 -8.77 -11.11
CA GLY A 34 6.42 -8.23 -12.37
C GLY A 34 4.92 -8.46 -12.59
N ALA A 35 4.17 -8.88 -11.56
CA ALA A 35 2.73 -9.01 -11.68
C ALA A 35 2.08 -7.62 -11.84
N ARG A 36 1.12 -7.52 -12.77
CA ARG A 36 0.30 -6.32 -13.00
C ARG A 36 -0.88 -6.22 -12.02
N ASN A 37 -0.63 -6.48 -10.74
CA ASN A 37 -1.63 -6.46 -9.67
C ASN A 37 -1.81 -5.07 -9.02
N TYR A 38 -1.35 -4.02 -9.69
CA TYR A 38 -1.31 -2.66 -9.19
C TYR A 38 -1.97 -1.70 -10.18
N THR A 39 -2.47 -0.60 -9.65
CA THR A 39 -3.00 0.54 -10.40
C THR A 39 -2.00 1.68 -10.28
N ARG A 40 -1.55 2.21 -11.42
CA ARG A 40 -0.78 3.45 -11.46
C ARG A 40 -1.74 4.62 -11.32
N LEU A 41 -1.51 5.45 -10.31
CA LEU A 41 -2.20 6.71 -10.13
C LEU A 41 -1.34 7.80 -10.77
N ASP A 42 -1.77 8.24 -11.94
CA ASP A 42 -1.12 9.32 -12.68
C ASP A 42 -1.75 10.69 -12.38
N GLU A 43 -2.79 10.74 -11.53
CA GLU A 43 -3.63 11.91 -11.23
C GLU A 43 -2.90 13.21 -10.83
N LYS A 44 -1.61 13.17 -10.49
CA LYS A 44 -0.80 14.36 -10.18
C LYS A 44 0.65 14.27 -10.70
N GLY A 45 0.94 13.43 -11.69
CA GLY A 45 2.31 13.23 -12.19
C GLY A 45 3.31 12.65 -11.16
N CYS A 46 2.82 12.20 -10.00
CA CYS A 46 3.66 11.75 -8.88
C CYS A 46 4.09 10.27 -8.99
N GLY A 47 3.65 9.52 -10.01
CA GLY A 47 4.04 8.12 -10.21
C GLY A 47 3.64 7.20 -9.04
N TYR A 48 2.48 7.45 -8.43
CA TYR A 48 2.03 6.65 -7.29
C TYR A 48 1.46 5.31 -7.76
N TYR A 49 1.71 4.26 -6.98
CA TYR A 49 1.13 2.93 -7.21
C TYR A 49 0.18 2.55 -6.09
N LYS A 50 -0.97 1.99 -6.48
CA LYS A 50 -2.02 1.52 -5.58
C LYS A 50 -2.22 0.03 -5.76
N ILE A 51 -2.41 -0.71 -4.68
CA ILE A 51 -2.91 -2.10 -4.73
C ILE A 51 -4.08 -2.21 -3.75
N ASP A 52 -5.24 -2.60 -4.24
CA ASP A 52 -6.40 -2.89 -3.39
C ASP A 52 -6.23 -4.27 -2.73
N LEU A 53 -6.26 -4.33 -1.39
CA LEU A 53 -6.21 -5.60 -0.64
C LEU A 53 -7.59 -6.10 -0.21
N GLY A 54 -8.60 -5.24 -0.34
CA GLY A 54 -9.98 -5.48 0.03
C GLY A 54 -10.74 -4.17 0.21
N PRO A 55 -11.97 -4.22 0.77
CA PRO A 55 -12.86 -3.07 0.88
C PRO A 55 -12.32 -1.96 1.80
N PHE A 56 -11.60 -2.36 2.87
CA PHE A 56 -11.14 -1.43 3.90
C PHE A 56 -9.65 -1.08 3.81
N TRP A 57 -8.85 -1.83 3.05
CA TRP A 57 -7.39 -1.73 3.08
C TRP A 57 -6.80 -1.59 1.68
N ARG A 58 -5.91 -0.61 1.54
CA ARG A 58 -5.20 -0.30 0.30
C ARG A 58 -3.72 -0.13 0.58
N LEU A 59 -2.90 -0.65 -0.32
CA LEU A 59 -1.49 -0.33 -0.36
C LEU A 59 -1.28 0.88 -1.26
N LEU A 60 -0.51 1.83 -0.76
CA LEU A 60 -0.05 2.99 -1.50
C LEU A 60 1.48 2.96 -1.52
N SER A 61 2.06 3.12 -2.69
CA SER A 61 3.48 3.33 -2.88
C SER A 61 3.69 4.68 -3.54
N ARG A 62 4.52 5.50 -2.92
CA ARG A 62 4.90 6.83 -3.43
C ARG A 62 6.25 6.86 -4.14
N ASN A 63 6.99 5.76 -4.11
CA ASN A 63 8.36 5.64 -4.62
C ASN A 63 8.43 4.56 -5.71
N GLU A 64 7.51 4.61 -6.68
CA GLU A 64 7.50 3.68 -7.82
C GLU A 64 7.52 2.18 -7.46
N GLY A 65 7.00 1.82 -6.28
CA GLY A 65 6.88 0.43 -5.83
C GLY A 65 8.04 -0.03 -4.94
N ARG A 66 9.01 0.84 -4.65
CA ARG A 66 10.13 0.57 -3.71
C ARG A 66 9.62 0.35 -2.29
N THR A 67 8.69 1.19 -1.84
CA THR A 67 8.13 1.13 -0.49
C THR A 67 6.61 1.23 -0.51
N TRP A 68 5.97 0.37 0.25
CA TRP A 68 4.52 0.24 0.35
C TRP A 68 4.03 0.62 1.75
N LEU A 69 2.96 1.42 1.76
CA LEU A 69 2.23 1.83 2.95
C LEU A 69 0.84 1.21 2.90
N LEU A 70 0.53 0.39 3.90
CA LEU A 70 -0.79 -0.14 4.11
C LEU A 70 -1.65 0.89 4.82
N LEU A 71 -2.69 1.35 4.15
CA LEU A 71 -3.60 2.39 4.62
C LEU A 71 -5.02 1.82 4.66
N SER A 72 -5.81 2.28 5.63
CA SER A 72 -7.25 2.08 5.60
C SER A 72 -7.87 2.99 4.52
N HIS A 73 -9.09 2.68 4.09
CA HIS A 73 -9.83 3.47 3.11
C HIS A 73 -9.86 4.97 3.49
N GLU A 74 -10.22 5.28 4.73
CA GLU A 74 -10.30 6.65 5.24
C GLU A 74 -8.93 7.35 5.16
N ARG A 75 -7.87 6.69 5.63
CA ARG A 75 -6.51 7.24 5.62
C ARG A 75 -5.98 7.44 4.22
N TYR A 76 -6.31 6.53 3.31
CA TYR A 76 -5.96 6.65 1.90
C TYR A 76 -6.57 7.92 1.31
N ASN A 77 -7.86 8.18 1.59
CA ASN A 77 -8.53 9.38 1.11
C ASN A 77 -7.88 10.65 1.67
N SER A 78 -7.58 10.69 2.97
CA SER A 78 -6.82 11.80 3.58
C SER A 78 -5.41 11.95 3.00
N ALA A 79 -4.75 10.85 2.63
CA ALA A 79 -3.38 10.85 2.11
C ALA A 79 -3.26 11.23 0.64
N ILE A 80 -4.36 11.18 -0.13
CA ILE A 80 -4.45 11.64 -1.53
C ILE A 80 -5.04 13.04 -1.64
N ARG A 81 -5.99 13.40 -0.77
CA ARG A 81 -6.59 14.74 -0.74
C ARG A 81 -5.64 15.83 -0.23
N LYS A 82 -4.54 15.46 0.44
CA LYS A 82 -3.52 16.37 0.94
C LYS A 82 -2.38 16.50 -0.06
#